data_AF-A0A645DA62-F1
#
_entry.id   AF-A0A645DA62-F1
#
_cell.length_a   1.000
_cell.length_b   1.000
_cell.length_c   1.000
_cell.angle_alpha   90.00
_cell.angle_beta   90.00
_cell.angle_gamma   90.00
#
_symmetry.space_group_name_H-M   'P 1'
#
loop_
_entity.id
_entity.type
_entity.pdbx_description
1 polymer ?
#
loop_
_entity_poly.entity_id
_entity_poly.type
_entity_poly.pdbx_seq_one_letter_code
_entity_poly.pdbx_strand_id
1 'polypeptide(L)'
;MTPFVGKNFNSTRAGIHADGLLKDERIYSIFNTGKILNRPAEVMVDAHSGTAGIAYWLNTHMGVDIDKRNPVVSAIKDRIDTLYEACRTTVMSNEELEAIAMDEIAKAN
;
A
#
# COMPACT_ATOMS: atom_id res chain seq x y z
N MET A 1 27.82 3.51 9.28
CA MET A 1 27.08 2.43 9.96
C MET A 1 26.73 2.93 11.35
N THR A 2 25.46 3.25 11.57
CA THR A 2 24.95 3.75 12.86
C THR A 2 23.70 2.92 13.15
N PRO A 3 23.60 2.16 14.25
CA PRO A 3 22.69 1.02 14.30
C PRO A 3 21.24 1.34 14.69
N PHE A 4 20.84 2.60 14.88
CA PHE A 4 19.54 2.92 15.49
C PHE A 4 18.77 4.11 14.91
N VAL A 5 19.17 4.67 13.75
CA VAL A 5 18.48 5.81 13.10
C VAL A 5 18.44 5.71 11.57
N GLY A 6 18.39 4.49 11.04
CA GLY A 6 18.19 4.28 9.61
C GLY A 6 16.70 4.35 9.24
N LYS A 7 16.36 5.11 8.18
CA LYS A 7 14.99 5.24 7.62
C LYS A 7 14.32 3.88 7.29
N ASN A 8 15.10 2.80 7.24
CA ASN A 8 14.67 1.44 6.87
C ASN A 8 14.76 0.44 8.03
N PHE A 9 14.86 0.89 9.29
CA PHE A 9 15.08 0.01 10.45
C PHE A 9 13.91 -0.95 10.72
N ASN A 10 12.69 -0.67 10.23
CA ASN A 10 11.52 -1.55 10.44
C ASN A 10 11.11 -2.40 9.22
N SER A 11 11.83 -2.34 8.10
CA SER A 11 11.38 -3.00 6.86
C SER A 11 11.77 -4.49 6.85
N THR A 12 10.81 -5.38 7.05
CA THR A 12 10.97 -6.82 6.79
C THR A 12 10.51 -7.16 5.38
N ARG A 13 11.40 -7.70 4.55
CA ARG A 13 11.04 -8.39 3.29
C ARG A 13 10.56 -9.80 3.65
N ALA A 14 9.26 -10.05 3.54
CA ALA A 14 8.71 -11.40 3.67
C ALA A 14 8.64 -12.04 2.27
N GLY A 15 9.35 -13.16 2.10
CA GLY A 15 9.17 -14.05 0.97
C GLY A 15 7.90 -14.89 1.15
N ILE A 16 7.30 -15.22 0.00
CA ILE A 16 6.23 -16.19 -0.29
C ILE A 16 5.80 -17.03 0.92
N HIS A 17 4.53 -16.91 1.32
CA HIS A 17 3.63 -18.04 1.64
C HIS A 17 2.18 -17.56 1.42
N ALA A 18 1.60 -18.00 0.31
CA ALA A 18 0.15 -17.99 0.15
C ALA A 18 -0.40 -19.08 1.08
N ASP A 19 -1.27 -18.67 2.00
CA ASP A 19 -2.44 -19.38 2.52
C ASP A 19 -2.58 -19.12 4.04
N GLY A 20 -3.48 -18.19 4.37
CA GLY A 20 -3.79 -17.83 5.75
C GLY A 20 -4.22 -16.38 5.97
N LEU A 21 -5.50 -16.24 6.34
CA LEU A 21 -6.04 -15.24 7.29
C LEU A 21 -6.42 -13.83 6.81
N LEU A 22 -7.73 -13.68 6.59
CA LEU A 22 -8.53 -12.66 7.29
C LEU A 22 -8.29 -12.78 8.81
N LYS A 23 -7.35 -12.01 9.36
CA LYS A 23 -7.32 -11.58 10.78
C LYS A 23 -6.07 -10.74 11.09
N ASP A 24 -6.33 -9.65 11.80
CA ASP A 24 -5.40 -8.85 12.61
C ASP A 24 -4.31 -8.04 11.89
N GLU A 25 -4.18 -6.80 12.36
CA GLU A 25 -3.24 -5.72 12.05
C GLU A 25 -1.74 -6.06 12.28
N ARG A 26 -1.36 -7.35 12.27
CA ARG A 26 -0.04 -7.85 12.72
C ARG A 26 0.82 -8.50 11.64
N ILE A 27 0.33 -8.63 10.41
CA ILE A 27 1.08 -9.38 9.38
C ILE A 27 2.25 -8.60 8.75
N TYR A 28 2.36 -7.28 8.96
CA TYR A 28 3.49 -6.50 8.43
C TYR A 28 4.30 -5.72 9.47
N SER A 29 3.95 -5.85 10.75
CA SER A 29 4.82 -5.40 11.83
C SER A 29 4.64 -6.30 13.05
N ILE A 30 5.73 -6.94 13.48
CA ILE A 30 5.83 -7.61 14.77
C ILE A 30 5.73 -6.63 15.96
N PHE A 31 5.66 -5.32 15.68
CA PHE A 31 5.51 -4.25 16.66
C PHE A 31 4.24 -3.43 16.36
N ASN A 32 3.43 -3.17 17.38
CA ASN A 32 2.36 -2.17 17.27
C ASN A 32 3.00 -0.78 17.22
N THR A 33 3.38 -0.33 16.02
CA THR A 33 4.07 0.94 15.78
C THR A 33 3.25 2.14 16.22
N GLY A 34 1.92 2.05 16.22
CA GLY A 34 1.03 3.05 16.81
C GLY A 34 1.28 3.23 18.30
N LYS A 35 1.39 2.13 19.06
CA LYS A 35 1.69 2.14 20.50
C LYS A 35 3.15 2.46 20.84
N ILE A 36 4.09 2.13 19.96
CA ILE A 36 5.53 2.21 20.26
C ILE A 36 6.17 3.50 19.72
N LEU A 37 5.72 3.99 18.56
CA LEU A 37 6.37 5.08 17.82
C LEU A 37 5.46 6.30 17.60
N ASN A 38 4.21 6.25 18.09
CA ASN A 38 3.18 7.28 17.85
C ASN A 38 3.02 7.63 16.35
N ARG A 39 3.24 6.65 15.48
CA ARG A 39 3.09 6.75 14.03
C ARG A 39 2.19 5.61 13.55
N PRO A 40 1.08 5.90 12.85
CA PRO A 40 0.22 4.86 12.30
C PRO A 40 1.00 3.97 11.32
N ALA A 41 0.58 2.71 11.18
CA ALA A 41 1.17 1.82 10.20
C ALA A 41 0.88 2.35 8.79
N GLU A 42 1.94 2.54 7.99
CA GLU A 42 1.83 2.97 6.60
C GLU A 42 1.70 1.73 5.72
N VAL A 43 0.70 1.72 4.84
CA VAL A 43 0.51 0.65 3.86
C VAL A 43 1.23 1.08 2.59
N MET A 44 2.29 0.36 2.24
CA MET A 44 2.97 0.51 0.96
C MET A 44 2.22 -0.28 -0.12
N VAL A 45 2.19 0.26 -1.35
CA VAL A 45 1.55 -0.40 -2.49
C VAL A 45 2.62 -0.95 -3.44
N ASP A 46 2.51 -2.23 -3.77
CA ASP A 46 3.38 -2.92 -4.73
C ASP A 46 2.62 -3.98 -5.56
N ALA A 47 3.36 -4.82 -6.29
CA ALA A 47 2.81 -5.89 -7.14
C ALA A 47 1.90 -6.88 -6.42
N HIS A 48 2.00 -6.98 -5.10
CA HIS A 48 1.22 -7.89 -4.27
C HIS A 48 0.01 -7.21 -3.62
N SER A 49 -0.15 -5.91 -3.80
CA SER A 49 -1.27 -5.15 -3.24
C SER A 49 -2.58 -5.48 -3.96
N GLY A 50 -3.56 -5.95 -3.18
CA GLY A 50 -4.94 -6.11 -3.64
C GLY A 50 -5.75 -4.83 -3.53
N THR A 51 -6.99 -4.86 -4.04
CA THR A 51 -7.93 -3.71 -3.98
C THR A 51 -8.19 -3.21 -2.57
N ALA A 52 -8.13 -4.08 -1.55
CA ALA A 52 -8.27 -3.68 -0.15
C ALA A 52 -7.12 -2.77 0.33
N GLY A 53 -5.89 -3.05 -0.09
CA GLY A 53 -4.72 -2.23 0.26
C GLY A 53 -4.77 -0.87 -0.45
N ILE A 54 -5.19 -0.86 -1.72
CA ILE A 54 -5.38 0.37 -2.50
C ILE A 54 -6.49 1.23 -1.90
N ALA A 55 -7.65 0.65 -1.57
CA ALA A 55 -8.74 1.39 -0.92
C ALA A 55 -8.32 1.97 0.44
N TYR A 56 -7.60 1.20 1.25
CA TYR A 56 -7.04 1.72 2.50
C TYR A 56 -6.10 2.90 2.26
N TRP A 57 -5.16 2.78 1.31
CA TRP A 57 -4.21 3.85 0.99
C TRP A 57 -4.93 5.12 0.52
N LEU A 58 -5.96 5.01 -0.33
CA LEU A 58 -6.78 6.14 -0.78
C LEU A 58 -7.48 6.83 0.39
N ASN A 59 -8.11 6.06 1.27
CA ASN A 59 -8.82 6.62 2.42
C ASN A 59 -7.85 7.33 3.38
N THR A 60 -6.64 6.80 3.58
CA THR A 60 -5.66 7.40 4.50
C THR A 60 -4.89 8.58 3.91
N HIS A 61 -4.51 8.54 2.63
CA HIS A 61 -3.65 9.57 2.01
C HIS A 61 -4.44 10.65 1.28
N MET A 62 -5.60 10.31 0.71
CA MET A 62 -6.44 11.27 -0.03
C MET A 62 -7.66 11.72 0.77
N GLY A 63 -7.93 11.12 1.94
CA GLY A 63 -9.05 11.50 2.79
C GLY A 63 -10.43 11.23 2.17
N VAL A 64 -10.51 10.27 1.25
CA VAL A 64 -11.77 9.83 0.62
C VAL A 64 -12.42 8.70 1.44
N ASP A 65 -13.69 8.38 1.14
CA ASP A 65 -14.40 7.24 1.71
C ASP A 65 -14.80 6.28 0.58
N ILE A 66 -13.90 5.35 0.24
CA ILE A 66 -14.08 4.41 -0.88
C ILE A 66 -13.98 2.95 -0.41
N ASP A 67 -14.95 2.13 -0.82
CA ASP A 67 -14.90 0.67 -0.62
C ASP A 67 -14.00 0.01 -1.68
N LYS A 68 -13.36 -1.10 -1.32
CA LYS A 68 -12.51 -1.90 -2.21
C LYS A 68 -13.19 -2.44 -3.47
N ARG A 69 -14.53 -2.46 -3.51
CA ARG A 69 -15.33 -2.87 -4.68
C ARG A 69 -15.68 -1.71 -5.60
N ASN A 70 -15.29 -0.49 -5.26
CA ASN A 70 -15.53 0.66 -6.14
C ASN A 70 -14.76 0.48 -7.46
N PRO A 71 -15.39 0.71 -8.62
CA PRO A 71 -14.74 0.57 -9.93
C PRO A 71 -13.43 1.36 -10.08
N VAL A 72 -13.32 2.54 -9.45
CA VAL A 72 -12.10 3.34 -9.46
C VAL A 72 -10.94 2.61 -8.79
N VAL A 73 -11.19 1.84 -7.73
CA VAL A 73 -10.16 1.04 -7.05
C VAL A 73 -9.65 -0.07 -7.96
N SER A 74 -10.55 -0.72 -8.71
CA SER A 74 -10.17 -1.71 -9.72
C SER A 74 -9.36 -1.09 -10.84
N ALA A 75 -9.76 0.07 -11.37
CA ALA A 75 -9.03 0.77 -12.42
C ALA A 75 -7.60 1.16 -11.99
N ILE A 76 -7.46 1.66 -10.75
CA ILE A 76 -6.14 1.96 -10.16
C ILE A 76 -5.30 0.67 -10.05
N LYS A 77 -5.91 -0.43 -9.59
CA LYS A 77 -5.21 -1.72 -9.49
C LYS A 77 -4.70 -2.18 -10.86
N ASP A 78 -5.54 -2.15 -11.88
CA ASP A 78 -5.18 -2.63 -13.22
C ASP A 78 -4.00 -1.81 -13.80
N ARG A 79 -3.97 -0.50 -13.52
CA ARG A 79 -2.85 0.36 -13.90
C ARG A 79 -1.57 0.04 -13.13
N ILE A 80 -1.67 -0.24 -11.84
CA ILE A 80 -0.53 -0.66 -11.02
C ILE A 80 0.02 -2.01 -11.52
N ASP A 81 -0.86 -2.97 -11.76
CA ASP A 81 -0.48 -4.29 -12.32
C ASP A 81 0.27 -4.10 -13.65
N THR A 82 -0.25 -3.26 -14.54
CA THR A 82 0.41 -2.95 -15.83
C THR A 82 1.84 -2.42 -15.65
N LEU A 83 2.09 -1.58 -14.64
CA LEU A 83 3.43 -1.07 -14.34
C LEU A 83 4.38 -2.18 -13.86
N TYR A 84 3.88 -3.12 -13.06
CA TYR A 84 4.67 -4.27 -12.59
C TYR A 84 4.89 -5.33 -13.68
N GLU A 85 3.92 -5.55 -14.55
CA GLU A 85 4.07 -6.36 -15.77
C GLU A 85 5.11 -5.76 -16.72
N ALA A 86 5.23 -4.43 -16.77
CA ALA A 86 6.27 -3.71 -17.51
C ALA A 86 7.66 -3.73 -16.82
N CYS A 87 7.95 -4.79 -16.05
CA CYS A 87 9.21 -5.02 -15.35
C CYS A 87 9.56 -3.99 -14.25
N ARG A 88 8.59 -3.30 -13.66
CA ARG A 88 8.86 -2.54 -12.43
C ARG A 88 9.24 -3.51 -11.30
N THR A 89 10.31 -3.21 -10.57
CA THR A 89 10.79 -4.04 -9.44
C THR A 89 10.83 -3.29 -8.11
N THR A 90 10.40 -2.03 -8.08
CA THR A 90 10.43 -1.16 -6.91
C THR A 90 9.02 -0.93 -6.37
N VAL A 91 8.92 -0.70 -5.05
CA VAL A 91 7.69 -0.23 -4.39
C VAL A 91 7.27 1.12 -4.98
N MET A 92 5.97 1.42 -4.99
CA MET A 92 5.46 2.71 -5.44
C MET A 92 5.67 3.80 -4.39
N SER A 93 6.07 4.99 -4.84
CA SER A 93 6.09 6.17 -3.97
C SER A 93 4.67 6.73 -3.80
N ASN A 94 4.45 7.49 -2.73
CA ASN A 94 3.16 8.14 -2.49
C ASN A 94 2.82 9.12 -3.63
N GLU A 95 3.81 9.84 -4.15
CA GLU A 95 3.62 10.78 -5.26
C GLU A 95 3.17 10.08 -6.56
N GLU A 96 3.73 8.90 -6.86
CA GLU A 96 3.32 8.11 -8.02
C GLU A 96 1.88 7.60 -7.87
N LEU A 97 1.53 7.11 -6.67
CA LEU A 97 0.19 6.63 -6.37
C LEU A 97 -0.84 7.75 -6.39
N GLU A 98 -0.51 8.92 -5.86
CA GLU A 98 -1.37 10.12 -5.90
C GLU A 98 -1.66 10.51 -7.35
N ALA A 99 -0.63 10.57 -8.20
CA ALA A 99 -0.80 10.92 -9.61
C ALA A 99 -1.70 9.92 -10.36
N ILE A 100 -1.53 8.62 -10.11
CA ILE A 100 -2.38 7.57 -10.70
C ILE A 100 -3.82 7.70 -10.20
N ALA A 101 -4.00 7.83 -8.89
CA ALA A 101 -5.32 7.91 -8.28
C ALA A 101 -6.11 9.14 -8.75
N MET A 102 -5.46 10.31 -8.81
CA MET A 102 -6.08 11.53 -9.32
C MET A 102 -6.54 11.39 -10.77
N ASP A 103 -5.73 10.77 -11.62
CA ASP A 103 -6.06 10.55 -13.03
C ASP A 103 -7.25 9.58 -13.19
N GLU A 104 -7.28 8.48 -12.43
CA GLU A 104 -8.42 7.54 -12.49
C GLU A 104 -9.71 8.13 -11.89
N ILE A 105 -9.62 8.92 -10.81
CA ILE A 105 -10.77 9.63 -10.23
C ILE A 105 -11.30 10.68 -11.22
N ALA A 106 -10.41 11.40 -11.92
CA ALA A 106 -10.81 12.39 -12.91
C ALA A 106 -11.55 11.76 -14.11
N LYS A 107 -11.18 10.55 -14.55
CA LYS A 107 -11.87 9.82 -15.62
C LYS A 107 -13.24 9.29 -15.22
N ALA A 108 -13.48 9.11 -13.93
CA ALA A 108 -14.73 8.57 -13.39
C ALA A 108 -15.82 9.63 -13.16
N ASN A 109 -15.48 10.91 -13.26
CA ASN A 109 -16.40 12.06 -13.18
C ASN A 109 -16.78 12.58 -14.58
#